data_AF-A0A0P9VX79-F1
#
_entry.id   AF-A0A0P9VX79-F1
#
_cell.length_a   1.000
_cell.length_b   1.000
_cell.length_c   1.000
_cell.angle_alpha   90.00
_cell.angle_beta   90.00
_cell.angle_gamma   90.00
#
_symmetry.space_group_name_H-M   'P 1'
#
loop_
_entity.id
_entity.type
_entity.pdbx_description
1 polymer ?
#
loop_
_entity_poly.entity_id
_entity_poly.type
_entity_poly.pdbx_seq_one_letter_code
_entity_poly.pdbx_strand_id
1 'polypeptide(L)'
;MKKEYEALITKLLIEIENSPKGELERPQRTRLWAMITENKNTTEQKQLLTKLNIACVQHGIGFWTKKFGDDQRIKHVLTVALQAADGAFDEADAMAVRDDFYVSVVENESYEPNEYPAMFVGHAAANSIVTAVSDVQFDADDQRDQDLDPEAFEPDYLVASAFAGGLAFASRLSDAGDPQLRRAFWRWYLCVAVPLNA
;
A
#
# COMPACT_ATOMS: atom_id res chain seq x y z
N MET A 1 0.72 -5.06 24.83
CA MET A 1 -0.10 -4.66 23.67
C MET A 1 -0.52 -3.18 23.66
N LYS A 2 -1.57 -2.71 24.35
CA LYS A 2 -2.07 -1.31 24.16
C LYS A 2 -1.03 -0.20 24.39
N LYS A 3 -0.21 -0.31 25.46
CA LYS A 3 0.85 0.67 25.75
C LYS A 3 2.02 0.62 24.75
N GLU A 4 2.41 -0.58 24.31
CA GLU A 4 3.48 -0.75 23.32
C GLU A 4 3.04 -0.28 21.93
N TYR A 5 1.78 -0.53 21.58
CA TYR A 5 1.14 -0.01 20.38
C TYR A 5 1.12 1.53 20.38
N GLU A 6 0.60 2.16 21.44
CA GLU A 6 0.60 3.63 21.57
C GLU A 6 2.02 4.22 21.53
N ALA A 7 3.00 3.55 22.14
CA ALA A 7 4.39 3.98 22.10
C ALA A 7 5.00 3.88 20.70
N LEU A 8 4.75 2.79 19.96
CA LEU A 8 5.23 2.67 18.57
C LEU A 8 4.55 3.72 17.68
N ILE A 9 3.23 3.87 17.72
CA ILE A 9 2.52 4.87 16.91
C ILE A 9 3.09 6.27 17.18
N THR A 10 3.32 6.62 18.44
CA THR A 10 3.95 7.90 18.81
C THR A 10 5.35 8.03 18.20
N LYS A 11 6.17 6.98 18.26
CA LYS A 11 7.50 6.96 17.65
C LYS A 11 7.43 7.13 16.13
N LEU A 12 6.57 6.39 15.44
CA LEU A 12 6.40 6.47 13.99
C LEU A 12 5.91 7.86 13.56
N LEU A 13 5.00 8.47 14.32
CA LEU A 13 4.56 9.84 14.09
C LEU A 13 5.73 10.83 14.18
N ILE A 14 6.60 10.70 15.20
CA ILE A 14 7.81 11.53 15.32
C ILE A 14 8.76 11.29 14.14
N GLU A 15 8.91 10.06 13.68
CA GLU A 15 9.78 9.71 12.54
C GLU A 15 9.29 10.37 11.24
N ILE A 16 7.99 10.33 10.93
CA ILE A 16 7.45 10.98 9.73
C ILE A 16 7.56 12.51 9.78
N GLU A 17 7.43 13.13 10.96
CA GLU A 17 7.64 14.58 11.12
C GLU A 17 9.08 14.99 10.79
N ASN A 18 10.04 14.18 11.23
CA ASN A 18 11.46 14.45 11.03
C ASN A 18 11.98 13.96 9.67
N SER A 19 11.19 13.17 8.93
CA SER A 19 11.58 12.68 7.62
C SER A 19 11.64 13.84 6.60
N PRO A 20 12.79 14.11 5.96
CA PRO A 20 12.86 15.17 4.94
C PRO A 20 11.96 14.89 3.74
N LYS A 21 11.74 13.60 3.45
CA LYS A 21 10.85 13.12 2.39
C LYS A 21 9.41 12.90 2.88
N GLY A 22 9.14 13.06 4.18
CA GLY A 22 7.83 12.75 4.75
C GLY A 22 7.42 11.28 4.59
N GLU A 23 8.40 10.38 4.47
CA GLU A 23 8.19 8.94 4.39
C GLU A 23 8.08 8.31 5.77
N LEU A 24 7.23 7.29 5.86
CA LEU A 24 7.37 6.17 6.78
C LEU A 24 8.14 5.07 6.03
N GLU A 25 9.40 4.86 6.39
CA GLU A 25 10.30 3.95 5.68
C GLU A 25 9.84 2.49 5.82
N ARG A 26 10.12 1.67 4.81
CA ARG A 26 9.73 0.26 4.77
C ARG A 26 10.04 -0.52 6.06
N PRO A 27 11.26 -0.46 6.66
CA PRO A 27 11.53 -1.17 7.92
C PRO A 27 10.61 -0.76 9.08
N GLN A 28 10.13 0.49 9.09
CA GLN A 28 9.18 0.97 10.10
C GLN A 28 7.78 0.42 9.85
N ARG A 29 7.35 0.31 8.58
CA ARG A 29 6.08 -0.32 8.17
C ARG A 29 6.07 -1.80 8.50
N THR A 30 7.13 -2.54 8.20
CA THR A 30 7.28 -3.95 8.55
C THR A 30 7.20 -4.18 10.06
N ARG A 31 7.84 -3.33 10.87
CA ARG A 31 7.74 -3.38 12.35
C ARG A 31 6.33 -3.13 12.85
N LEU A 32 5.62 -2.18 12.24
CA LEU A 32 4.22 -1.93 12.58
C LEU A 32 3.34 -3.14 12.24
N TRP A 33 3.50 -3.70 11.04
CA TRP A 33 2.76 -4.89 10.62
C TRP A 33 3.01 -6.07 11.56
N ALA A 34 4.28 -6.36 11.87
CA ALA A 34 4.64 -7.42 12.80
C ALA A 34 3.94 -7.26 14.16
N MET A 35 3.83 -6.02 14.66
CA MET A 35 3.18 -5.75 15.94
C MET A 35 1.66 -5.90 15.87
N ILE A 36 0.99 -5.36 14.85
CA ILE A 36 -0.48 -5.50 14.72
C ILE A 36 -0.89 -6.94 14.44
N THR A 37 0.04 -7.79 13.99
CA THR A 37 -0.18 -9.21 13.74
C THR A 37 0.47 -10.17 14.76
N GLU A 38 1.05 -9.68 15.86
CA GLU A 38 1.95 -10.42 16.77
C GLU A 38 1.38 -11.75 17.32
N ASN A 39 0.05 -11.91 17.35
CA ASN A 39 -0.62 -13.11 17.87
C ASN A 39 -1.60 -13.74 16.86
N LYS A 40 -1.42 -13.43 15.57
CA LYS A 40 -2.27 -13.91 14.48
C LYS A 40 -1.60 -15.07 13.76
N ASN A 41 -2.37 -16.09 13.39
CA ASN A 41 -1.88 -17.11 12.47
C ASN A 41 -1.75 -16.55 11.04
N THR A 42 -0.99 -17.22 10.16
CA THR A 42 -0.69 -16.75 8.80
C THR A 42 -1.93 -16.27 8.02
N THR A 43 -3.05 -16.98 8.10
CA THR A 43 -4.30 -16.57 7.44
C THR A 43 -4.85 -15.27 8.02
N GLU A 44 -4.92 -15.17 9.35
CA GLU A 44 -5.37 -13.94 10.01
C GLU A 44 -4.44 -12.73 9.70
N GLN A 45 -3.13 -12.97 9.54
CA GLN A 45 -2.17 -11.95 9.13
C GLN A 45 -2.47 -11.43 7.72
N LYS A 46 -2.61 -12.35 6.75
CA LYS A 46 -2.98 -12.04 5.36
C LYS A 46 -4.29 -11.25 5.31
N GLN A 47 -5.33 -11.71 6.00
CA GLN A 47 -6.62 -11.03 6.07
C GLN A 47 -6.52 -9.60 6.61
N LEU A 48 -5.79 -9.41 7.71
CA LEU A 48 -5.65 -8.11 8.35
C LEU A 48 -4.89 -7.12 7.45
N LEU A 49 -3.73 -7.55 6.92
CA LEU A 49 -2.88 -6.70 6.10
C LEU A 49 -3.51 -6.41 4.72
N THR A 50 -4.20 -7.37 4.12
CA THR A 50 -4.98 -7.14 2.90
C THR A 50 -6.09 -6.11 3.13
N LYS A 51 -6.83 -6.19 4.25
CA LYS A 51 -7.85 -5.18 4.59
C LYS A 51 -7.24 -3.78 4.76
N LEU A 52 -6.08 -3.69 5.42
CA LEU A 52 -5.36 -2.43 5.57
C LEU A 52 -4.92 -1.84 4.21
N ASN A 53 -4.40 -2.67 3.31
CA ASN A 53 -4.02 -2.27 1.96
C ASN A 53 -5.24 -1.84 1.12
N ILE A 54 -6.35 -2.57 1.20
CA ILE A 54 -7.63 -2.19 0.57
C ILE A 54 -8.10 -0.83 1.10
N ALA A 55 -8.01 -0.57 2.41
CA ALA A 55 -8.38 0.71 3.00
C ALA A 55 -7.51 1.86 2.44
N CYS A 56 -6.22 1.62 2.21
CA CYS A 56 -5.34 2.60 1.54
C CYS A 56 -5.81 2.87 0.11
N VAL A 57 -6.07 1.84 -0.69
CA VAL A 57 -6.57 1.99 -2.07
C VAL A 57 -7.89 2.77 -2.10
N GLN A 58 -8.81 2.45 -1.19
CA GLN A 58 -10.08 3.17 -1.04
C GLN A 58 -9.88 4.64 -0.68
N HIS A 59 -8.88 4.97 0.14
CA HIS A 59 -8.53 6.35 0.45
C HIS A 59 -8.06 7.12 -0.80
N GLY A 60 -7.34 6.44 -1.70
CA GLY A 60 -6.86 6.99 -2.98
C GLY A 60 -7.87 6.91 -4.15
N ILE A 61 -9.07 6.37 -3.97
CA ILE A 61 -10.00 6.04 -5.07
C ILE A 61 -10.40 7.25 -5.94
N GLY A 62 -10.33 8.46 -5.36
CA GLY A 62 -10.57 9.71 -6.08
C GLY A 62 -9.59 9.94 -7.24
N PHE A 63 -8.33 9.51 -7.12
CA PHE A 63 -7.35 9.60 -8.20
C PHE A 63 -7.72 8.68 -9.36
N TRP A 64 -8.11 7.45 -9.04
CA TRP A 64 -8.54 6.45 -10.02
C TRP A 64 -9.76 6.92 -10.80
N THR A 65 -10.84 7.27 -10.10
CA THR A 65 -12.11 7.68 -10.71
C THR A 65 -11.98 8.96 -11.53
N LYS A 66 -11.07 9.87 -11.15
CA LYS A 66 -10.75 11.06 -11.95
C LYS A 66 -10.19 10.72 -13.34
N LYS A 67 -9.37 9.68 -13.49
CA LYS A 67 -8.82 9.25 -14.79
C LYS A 67 -9.76 8.32 -15.54
N PHE A 68 -10.23 7.27 -14.88
CA PHE A 68 -10.94 6.16 -15.53
C PHE A 68 -12.46 6.29 -15.55
N GLY A 69 -13.03 7.29 -14.85
CA GLY A 69 -14.47 7.60 -14.88
C GLY A 69 -15.36 6.72 -14.01
N ASP A 70 -14.90 5.52 -13.63
CA ASP A 70 -15.59 4.60 -12.70
C ASP A 70 -14.60 3.85 -11.80
N ASP A 71 -15.14 3.06 -10.86
CA ASP A 71 -14.37 2.23 -9.93
C ASP A 71 -14.64 0.72 -10.08
N GLN A 72 -15.30 0.26 -11.15
CA GLN A 72 -15.71 -1.13 -11.29
C GLN A 72 -14.53 -2.08 -11.37
N ARG A 73 -13.54 -1.75 -12.22
CA ARG A 73 -12.35 -2.57 -12.43
C ARG A 73 -11.52 -2.70 -11.15
N ILE A 74 -11.27 -1.59 -10.47
CA ILE A 74 -10.48 -1.59 -9.24
C ILE A 74 -11.24 -2.28 -8.09
N LYS A 75 -12.56 -2.12 -7.98
CA LYS A 75 -13.38 -2.87 -7.01
C LYS A 75 -13.34 -4.37 -7.23
N HIS A 76 -13.32 -4.83 -8.49
CA HIS A 76 -13.17 -6.24 -8.80
C HIS A 76 -11.85 -6.80 -8.24
N VAL A 77 -10.72 -6.12 -8.50
CA VAL A 77 -9.40 -6.52 -7.99
C VAL A 77 -9.36 -6.55 -6.46
N LEU A 78 -9.92 -5.54 -5.78
CA LEU A 78 -9.98 -5.50 -4.32
C LEU A 78 -10.88 -6.62 -3.74
N THR A 79 -11.94 -6.99 -4.47
CA THR A 79 -12.82 -8.12 -4.09
C THR A 79 -12.05 -9.44 -4.19
N VAL A 80 -11.31 -9.65 -5.28
CA VAL A 80 -10.45 -10.84 -5.46
C VAL A 80 -9.40 -10.91 -4.37
N ALA A 81 -8.73 -9.80 -4.04
CA ALA A 81 -7.75 -9.75 -2.94
C ALA A 81 -8.37 -10.18 -1.60
N LEU A 82 -9.56 -9.68 -1.26
CA LEU A 82 -10.26 -10.07 -0.03
C LEU A 82 -10.64 -11.56 -0.03
N GLN A 83 -11.18 -12.06 -1.14
CA GLN A 83 -11.58 -13.46 -1.27
C GLN A 83 -10.37 -14.41 -1.21
N ALA A 84 -9.25 -14.03 -1.83
CA ALA A 84 -8.01 -14.80 -1.77
C ALA A 84 -7.45 -14.86 -0.34
N ALA A 85 -7.44 -13.73 0.38
CA ALA A 85 -7.01 -13.70 1.78
C ALA A 85 -7.91 -14.54 2.70
N ASP A 86 -9.20 -14.67 2.37
CA ASP A 86 -10.17 -15.53 3.07
C ASP A 86 -10.10 -17.01 2.62
N GLY A 87 -9.26 -17.36 1.65
CA GLY A 87 -9.18 -18.71 1.07
C GLY A 87 -10.39 -19.11 0.21
N ALA A 88 -11.22 -18.14 -0.18
CA ALA A 88 -12.41 -18.33 -1.00
C ALA A 88 -12.15 -18.15 -2.51
N PHE A 89 -10.94 -17.74 -2.88
CA PHE A 89 -10.48 -17.59 -4.26
C PHE A 89 -9.10 -18.25 -4.39
N ASP A 90 -8.87 -19.01 -5.46
CA ASP A 90 -7.61 -19.72 -5.68
C ASP A 90 -6.43 -18.75 -5.83
N GLU A 91 -5.29 -19.08 -5.22
CA GLU A 91 -4.12 -18.18 -5.20
C GLU A 91 -3.54 -17.95 -6.59
N ALA A 92 -3.50 -18.97 -7.45
CA ALA A 92 -2.96 -18.85 -8.81
C ALA A 92 -3.90 -18.03 -9.70
N ASP A 93 -5.21 -18.26 -9.59
CA ASP A 93 -6.20 -17.45 -10.29
C ASP A 93 -6.18 -15.99 -9.81
N ALA A 94 -5.98 -15.75 -8.51
CA ALA A 94 -5.86 -14.40 -7.97
C ALA A 94 -4.65 -13.68 -8.56
N MET A 95 -3.50 -14.37 -8.62
CA MET A 95 -2.28 -13.83 -9.23
C MET A 95 -2.45 -13.54 -10.73
N ALA A 96 -3.19 -14.37 -11.46
CA ALA A 96 -3.53 -14.07 -12.85
C ALA A 96 -4.34 -12.76 -12.97
N VAL A 97 -5.33 -12.54 -12.10
CA VAL A 97 -6.07 -11.27 -12.05
C VAL A 97 -5.16 -10.10 -11.72
N ARG A 98 -4.21 -10.28 -10.78
CA ARG A 98 -3.21 -9.27 -10.44
C ARG A 98 -2.38 -8.88 -11.67
N ASP A 99 -1.84 -9.87 -12.37
CA ASP A 99 -0.90 -9.64 -13.47
C ASP A 99 -1.60 -8.99 -14.67
N ASP A 100 -2.77 -9.47 -15.05
CA ASP A 100 -3.59 -8.87 -16.11
C ASP A 100 -3.94 -7.41 -15.79
N PHE A 101 -4.31 -7.13 -14.53
CA PHE A 101 -4.63 -5.77 -14.10
C PHE A 101 -3.39 -4.88 -14.03
N TYR A 102 -2.27 -5.39 -13.52
CA TYR A 102 -1.00 -4.68 -13.46
C TYR A 102 -0.52 -4.28 -14.86
N VAL A 103 -0.46 -5.24 -15.79
CA VAL A 103 -0.07 -4.97 -17.18
C VAL A 103 -1.03 -3.97 -17.82
N SER A 104 -2.33 -4.14 -17.61
CA SER A 104 -3.31 -3.20 -18.15
C SER A 104 -3.14 -1.79 -17.60
N VAL A 105 -2.79 -1.59 -16.33
CA VAL A 105 -2.77 -0.26 -15.70
C VAL A 105 -1.39 0.38 -15.73
N VAL A 106 -0.34 -0.38 -15.47
CA VAL A 106 1.01 0.15 -15.26
C VAL A 106 1.82 0.15 -16.56
N GLU A 107 1.63 -0.85 -17.42
CA GLU A 107 2.45 -1.01 -18.64
C GLU A 107 1.77 -0.47 -19.90
N ASN A 108 0.48 -0.75 -20.08
CA ASN A 108 -0.23 -0.47 -21.33
C ASN A 108 -0.88 0.92 -21.38
N GLU A 109 -1.12 1.56 -20.24
CA GLU A 109 -1.81 2.85 -20.17
C GLU A 109 -0.84 4.02 -20.29
N SER A 110 -1.31 5.09 -20.91
CA SER A 110 -0.58 6.37 -20.97
C SER A 110 -1.10 7.34 -19.91
N TYR A 111 -0.18 8.04 -19.26
CA TYR A 111 -0.48 8.97 -18.18
C TYR A 111 0.11 10.34 -18.46
N GLU A 112 -0.73 11.36 -18.38
CA GLU A 112 -0.25 12.73 -18.22
C GLU A 112 0.36 12.91 -16.82
N PRO A 113 1.25 13.91 -16.60
CA PRO A 113 1.91 14.11 -15.31
C PRO A 113 0.95 14.17 -14.10
N ASN A 114 -0.24 14.74 -14.29
CA ASN A 114 -1.27 14.87 -13.25
C ASN A 114 -2.12 13.60 -13.06
N GLU A 115 -1.89 12.54 -13.84
CA GLU A 115 -2.62 11.29 -13.83
C GLU A 115 -1.84 10.11 -13.21
N TYR A 116 -0.52 10.22 -13.03
CA TYR A 116 0.28 9.20 -12.34
C TYR A 116 -0.26 8.78 -10.96
N PRO A 117 -0.90 9.65 -10.15
CA PRO A 117 -1.59 9.20 -8.94
C PRO A 117 -2.62 8.09 -9.17
N ALA A 118 -3.30 8.07 -10.33
CA ALA A 118 -4.22 6.99 -10.68
C ALA A 118 -3.50 5.67 -10.95
N MET A 119 -2.34 5.72 -11.63
CA MET A 119 -1.46 4.56 -11.86
C MET A 119 -1.02 3.96 -10.52
N PHE A 120 -0.53 4.78 -9.59
CA PHE A 120 -0.10 4.32 -8.26
C PHE A 120 -1.23 3.66 -7.47
N VAL A 121 -2.43 4.22 -7.51
CA VAL A 121 -3.61 3.62 -6.84
C VAL A 121 -4.02 2.29 -7.48
N GLY A 122 -3.99 2.19 -8.80
CA GLY A 122 -4.25 0.92 -9.50
C GLY A 122 -3.18 -0.14 -9.22
N HIS A 123 -1.90 0.24 -9.23
CA HIS A 123 -0.81 -0.64 -8.83
C HIS A 123 -0.97 -1.13 -7.39
N ALA A 124 -1.33 -0.24 -6.45
CA ALA A 124 -1.60 -0.62 -5.07
C ALA A 124 -2.77 -1.63 -4.96
N ALA A 125 -3.80 -1.49 -5.80
CA ALA A 125 -4.88 -2.46 -5.87
C ALA A 125 -4.40 -3.82 -6.36
N ALA A 126 -3.59 -3.88 -7.41
CA ALA A 126 -2.98 -5.10 -7.91
C ALA A 126 -2.17 -5.80 -6.81
N ASN A 127 -1.28 -5.05 -6.13
CA ASN A 127 -0.39 -5.60 -5.10
C ASN A 127 -1.11 -5.93 -3.78
N SER A 128 -2.37 -5.52 -3.61
CA SER A 128 -3.20 -6.03 -2.51
C SER A 128 -3.48 -7.54 -2.65
N ILE A 129 -3.47 -8.08 -3.88
CA ILE A 129 -3.54 -9.53 -4.13
C ILE A 129 -2.25 -10.21 -3.68
N VAL A 130 -1.08 -9.61 -3.94
CA VAL A 130 0.22 -10.15 -3.49
C VAL A 130 0.22 -10.31 -1.96
N THR A 131 -0.28 -9.30 -1.23
CA THR A 131 -0.47 -9.38 0.23
C THR A 131 -1.42 -10.51 0.64
N ALA A 132 -2.47 -10.75 -0.14
CA ALA A 132 -3.49 -11.74 0.16
C ALA A 132 -3.00 -13.19 0.05
N VAL A 133 -2.06 -13.46 -0.87
CA VAL A 133 -1.59 -14.83 -1.15
C VAL A 133 -0.21 -15.13 -0.56
N SER A 134 0.62 -14.11 -0.36
CA SER A 134 2.02 -14.30 0.08
C SER A 134 2.14 -14.30 1.60
N ASP A 135 2.96 -15.21 2.14
CA ASP A 135 3.31 -15.20 3.56
C ASP A 135 4.17 -13.98 3.88
N VAL A 136 3.69 -13.11 4.78
CA VAL A 136 4.37 -11.87 5.13
C VAL A 136 5.64 -12.19 5.92
N GLN A 137 6.78 -11.82 5.35
CA GLN A 137 8.07 -11.94 6.02
C GLN A 137 8.34 -10.66 6.80
N PHE A 138 8.49 -10.78 8.12
CA PHE A 138 8.82 -9.66 9.01
C PHE A 138 10.32 -9.52 9.28
N ASP A 139 11.14 -10.28 8.58
CA ASP A 139 12.59 -10.20 8.74
C ASP A 139 13.05 -8.77 8.47
N ALA A 140 13.80 -8.23 9.42
CA ALA A 140 14.34 -6.90 9.37
C ALA A 140 15.49 -6.85 8.36
N ASP A 141 15.16 -6.84 7.08
CA ASP A 141 16.07 -6.30 6.08
C ASP A 141 16.01 -4.77 6.15
N ASP A 142 17.17 -4.13 6.12
CA ASP A 142 17.31 -2.68 6.03
C ASP A 142 17.00 -2.16 4.60
N GLN A 143 16.49 -3.04 3.72
CA GLN A 143 16.05 -2.72 2.37
C GLN A 143 14.96 -1.64 2.35
N ARG A 144 15.21 -0.58 1.58
CA ARG A 144 14.31 0.56 1.41
C ARG A 144 13.49 0.44 0.13
N ASP A 145 12.44 1.24 0.04
CA ASP A 145 11.56 1.28 -1.16
C ASP A 145 12.34 1.54 -2.46
N GLN A 146 13.36 2.39 -2.41
CA GLN A 146 14.22 2.68 -3.57
C GLN A 146 15.10 1.51 -4.04
N ASP A 147 15.23 0.48 -3.22
CA ASP A 147 16.04 -0.70 -3.50
C ASP A 147 15.19 -1.86 -4.06
N LEU A 148 13.86 -1.65 -4.19
CA LEU A 148 12.91 -2.60 -4.75
C LEU A 148 12.68 -2.37 -6.24
N ASP A 149 12.40 -3.45 -6.97
CA ASP A 149 11.79 -3.34 -8.28
C ASP A 149 10.37 -2.75 -8.16
N PRO A 150 9.90 -1.97 -9.15
CA PRO A 150 8.60 -1.31 -9.05
C PRO A 150 7.45 -2.26 -8.71
N GLU A 151 7.42 -3.45 -9.32
CA GLU A 151 6.40 -4.48 -9.09
C GLU A 151 6.29 -4.94 -7.62
N ALA A 152 7.36 -4.78 -6.83
CA ALA A 152 7.42 -5.17 -5.44
C ALA A 152 7.02 -4.05 -4.46
N PHE A 153 6.65 -2.86 -4.95
CA PHE A 153 6.23 -1.77 -4.07
C PHE A 153 4.98 -2.12 -3.27
N GLU A 154 5.01 -1.77 -1.99
CA GLU A 154 3.92 -2.05 -1.05
C GLU A 154 2.70 -1.13 -1.34
N PRO A 155 1.46 -1.62 -1.21
CA PRO A 155 0.27 -0.83 -1.51
C PRO A 155 0.16 0.49 -0.75
N ASP A 156 0.51 0.52 0.54
CA ASP A 156 0.47 1.74 1.34
C ASP A 156 1.50 2.77 0.87
N TYR A 157 2.70 2.34 0.48
CA TYR A 157 3.73 3.19 -0.13
C TYR A 157 3.27 3.79 -1.47
N LEU A 158 2.65 2.97 -2.32
CA LEU A 158 2.11 3.40 -3.60
C LEU A 158 1.02 4.45 -3.42
N VAL A 159 0.08 4.23 -2.49
CA VAL A 159 -0.97 5.23 -2.21
C VAL A 159 -0.37 6.49 -1.57
N ALA A 160 0.59 6.38 -0.65
CA ALA A 160 1.30 7.54 -0.11
C ALA A 160 1.93 8.38 -1.23
N SER A 161 2.50 7.70 -2.24
CA SER A 161 3.09 8.33 -3.43
C SER A 161 2.02 8.97 -4.32
N ALA A 162 0.83 8.38 -4.43
CA ALA A 162 -0.30 8.99 -5.14
C ALA A 162 -0.70 10.33 -4.51
N PHE A 163 -0.84 10.38 -3.18
CA PHE A 163 -1.15 11.63 -2.47
C PHE A 163 -0.04 12.68 -2.59
N ALA A 164 1.21 12.25 -2.59
CA ALA A 164 2.36 13.13 -2.78
C ALA A 164 2.56 13.58 -4.24
N GLY A 165 1.87 12.97 -5.21
CA GLY A 165 2.09 13.22 -6.63
C GLY A 165 3.39 12.62 -7.18
N GLY A 166 4.00 11.67 -6.46
CA GLY A 166 5.26 11.04 -6.86
C GLY A 166 5.88 10.19 -5.75
N LEU A 167 6.81 9.32 -6.13
CA LEU A 167 7.66 8.56 -5.22
C LEU A 167 8.50 9.50 -4.35
N ALA A 168 9.11 8.97 -3.29
CA ALA A 168 9.95 9.78 -2.40
C ALA A 168 11.41 9.94 -2.87
N PHE A 169 11.73 9.34 -4.00
CA PHE A 169 12.98 9.48 -4.69
C PHE A 169 12.65 9.74 -6.16
N ALA A 170 13.51 10.49 -6.84
CA ALA A 170 13.41 10.62 -8.28
C ALA A 170 13.66 9.24 -8.91
N SER A 171 12.73 8.81 -9.76
CA SER A 171 12.83 7.55 -10.50
C SER A 171 12.47 7.79 -11.96
N ARG A 172 12.53 6.75 -12.79
CA ARG A 172 11.97 6.82 -14.14
C ARG A 172 10.44 7.00 -14.15
N LEU A 173 9.76 6.64 -13.04
CA LEU A 173 8.31 6.66 -12.93
C LEU A 173 7.76 8.00 -12.46
N SER A 174 8.54 8.80 -11.70
CA SER A 174 8.11 10.12 -11.23
C SER A 174 9.25 10.96 -10.66
N ASP A 175 9.03 12.28 -10.60
CA ASP A 175 9.78 13.18 -9.73
C ASP A 175 9.50 12.88 -8.24
N ALA A 176 10.30 13.49 -7.36
CA ALA A 176 10.06 13.42 -5.92
C ALA A 176 8.77 14.16 -5.56
N GLY A 177 7.78 13.43 -5.04
CA GLY A 177 6.50 13.98 -4.60
C GLY A 177 6.60 14.86 -3.35
N ASP A 178 5.52 15.60 -3.07
CA ASP A 178 5.38 16.55 -1.96
C ASP A 178 5.50 15.85 -0.58
N PRO A 179 6.55 16.16 0.21
CA PRO A 179 6.75 15.56 1.53
C PRO A 179 5.64 15.85 2.56
N GLN A 180 4.98 17.01 2.48
CA GLN A 180 3.90 17.40 3.39
C GLN A 180 2.63 16.61 3.11
N LEU A 181 2.29 16.39 1.84
CA LEU A 181 1.16 15.54 1.43
C LEU A 181 1.43 14.06 1.77
N ARG A 182 2.67 13.59 1.57
CA ARG A 182 3.09 12.25 1.99
C ARG A 182 2.94 12.06 3.51
N ARG A 183 3.41 13.03 4.31
CA ARG A 183 3.18 13.04 5.77
C ARG A 183 1.71 13.00 6.13
N ALA A 184 0.86 13.76 5.43
CA ALA A 184 -0.58 13.77 5.71
C ALA A 184 -1.20 12.38 5.51
N PHE A 185 -0.80 11.67 4.45
CA PHE A 185 -1.20 10.28 4.24
C PHE A 185 -0.72 9.37 5.39
N TRP A 186 0.55 9.43 5.78
CA TRP A 186 1.06 8.57 6.86
C TRP A 186 0.44 8.87 8.22
N ARG A 187 0.11 10.14 8.52
CA ARG A 187 -0.66 10.49 9.71
C ARG A 187 -2.05 9.86 9.67
N TRP A 188 -2.75 9.94 8.53
CA TRP A 188 -4.03 9.26 8.36
C TRP A 188 -3.89 7.74 8.53
N TYR A 189 -2.87 7.14 7.93
CA TYR A 189 -2.59 5.71 8.02
C TYR A 189 -2.41 5.26 9.48
N LEU A 190 -1.51 5.91 10.22
CA LEU A 190 -1.18 5.56 11.61
C LEU A 190 -2.32 5.84 12.59
N CYS A 191 -3.06 6.95 12.41
CA CYS A 191 -4.07 7.39 13.37
C CYS A 191 -5.50 6.93 13.04
N VAL A 192 -5.76 6.51 11.80
CA VAL A 192 -7.11 6.17 11.32
C VAL A 192 -7.13 4.78 10.68
N ALA A 193 -6.31 4.53 9.67
CA ALA A 193 -6.39 3.26 8.93
C ALA A 193 -6.00 2.06 9.80
N VAL A 194 -4.87 2.14 10.50
CA VAL A 194 -4.38 1.06 11.35
C VAL A 194 -5.37 0.78 12.50
N PRO A 195 -5.81 1.75 13.31
CA PRO A 195 -6.77 1.48 14.39
C PRO A 195 -8.14 0.94 13.94
N LEU A 196 -8.56 1.21 12.70
CA LEU A 196 -9.84 0.69 12.17
C LEU A 196 -9.74 -0.75 11.65
N ASN A 197 -8.54 -1.22 11.32
CA ASN A 197 -8.33 -2.52 10.67
C ASN A 197 -7.46 -3.49 11.49
N ALA A 198 -6.75 -3.01 12.52
CA ALA A 198 -5.90 -3.80 13.43
C ALA A 198 -6.63 -4.28 14.68
#